data_AF-A0A413DNX9-F1
#
_entry.id   AF-A0A413DNX9-F1
#
_cell.length_a   1.000
_cell.length_b   1.000
_cell.length_c   1.000
_cell.angle_alpha   90.00
_cell.angle_beta   90.00
_cell.angle_gamma   90.00
#
_symmetry.space_group_name_H-M   'P 1'
#
loop_
_entity.id
_entity.type
_entity.pdbx_description
1 polymer ?
#
loop_
_entity_poly.entity_id
_entity_poly.type
_entity_poly.pdbx_seq_one_letter_code
_entity_poly.pdbx_strand_id
1 'polypeptide(L)'
;MRPATTPEARQKQLVSLATDCAEDLMRSGKAPAQIICHYLKLGTMQAQLELEKTRQEVALTEAKTKSIQSAEQAEQTYKNALEAFRGYSGQDTQRESDEYEWDD
;
A
#
# COMPACT_ATOMS: atom_id res chain seq x y z
N MET A 1 7.19 -8.41 -30.54
CA MET A 1 6.86 -7.94 -29.17
C MET A 1 6.59 -6.43 -29.25
N ARG A 2 5.44 -5.92 -28.80
CA ARG A 2 5.21 -4.45 -28.77
C ARG A 2 6.14 -3.82 -27.70
N PRO A 3 6.80 -2.69 -27.97
CA PRO A 3 7.62 -2.02 -26.97
C PRO A 3 6.77 -1.60 -25.76
N ALA A 4 7.26 -1.85 -24.55
CA ALA A 4 6.60 -1.38 -23.34
C ALA A 4 6.61 0.15 -23.25
N THR A 5 5.44 0.73 -22.97
CA THR A 5 5.23 2.18 -22.82
C THR A 5 5.54 2.68 -21.40
N THR A 6 5.64 1.78 -20.40
CA THR A 6 5.97 2.11 -19.01
C THR A 6 7.26 1.40 -18.54
N PRO A 7 7.99 1.95 -17.56
CA PRO A 7 9.18 1.32 -17.00
C PRO A 7 8.92 -0.07 -16.43
N GLU A 8 7.80 -0.25 -15.71
CA GLU A 8 7.41 -1.54 -15.12
C GLU A 8 7.11 -2.60 -16.17
N ALA A 9 6.40 -2.22 -17.23
CA ALA A 9 6.12 -3.13 -18.34
C ALA A 9 7.43 -3.55 -19.04
N ARG A 10 8.40 -2.62 -19.16
CA ARG A 10 9.72 -2.93 -19.73
C ARG A 10 10.49 -3.90 -18.83
N GLN A 11 10.45 -3.72 -17.51
CA GLN A 11 11.07 -4.65 -16.58
C GLN A 11 10.48 -6.06 -16.71
N LYS A 12 9.14 -6.19 -16.80
CA LYS A 12 8.49 -7.49 -17.02
C LYS A 12 8.92 -8.15 -18.33
N GLN A 13 9.06 -7.36 -19.41
CA GLN A 13 9.56 -7.87 -20.70
C GLN A 13 10.99 -8.39 -20.59
N LEU A 14 11.87 -7.67 -19.89
CA LEU A 14 13.25 -8.10 -19.67
C LEU A 14 13.34 -9.37 -18.81
N VAL A 15 12.50 -9.46 -17.78
CA VAL A 15 12.42 -10.67 -16.94
C VAL A 15 11.97 -11.87 -17.78
N SER A 16 10.93 -11.72 -18.60
CA SER A 16 10.47 -12.79 -19.51
C SER A 16 11.58 -13.24 -20.46
N LEU A 17 12.31 -12.30 -21.06
CA LEU A 17 13.40 -12.64 -21.97
C LEU A 17 14.54 -13.38 -21.24
N ALA A 18 14.82 -12.99 -19.99
CA ALA A 18 15.81 -13.68 -19.17
C ALA A 18 15.36 -15.09 -18.76
N THR A 19 14.07 -15.31 -18.49
CA THR A 19 13.54 -16.65 -18.17
C THR A 19 13.61 -17.57 -19.38
N ASP A 20 13.23 -17.08 -20.57
CA ASP A 20 13.26 -17.87 -21.80
C ASP A 20 14.70 -18.29 -22.15
N CYS A 21 15.66 -17.35 -22.04
CA CYS A 21 17.08 -17.65 -22.23
C CYS A 21 17.61 -18.68 -21.22
N ALA A 22 17.20 -18.58 -19.95
CA ALA A 22 17.57 -19.55 -18.94
C ALA A 22 17.00 -20.94 -19.24
N GLU A 23 15.76 -21.02 -19.73
CA GLU A 23 15.13 -22.28 -20.14
C GLU A 23 15.90 -22.94 -21.28
N ASP A 24 16.25 -22.19 -22.33
CA ASP A 24 17.02 -22.69 -23.47
C ASP A 24 18.41 -23.20 -23.04
N LEU A 25 19.08 -22.48 -22.12
CA LEU A 25 20.38 -22.88 -21.57
C LEU A 25 20.27 -24.16 -20.72
N MET A 26 19.19 -24.31 -19.95
CA MET A 26 18.95 -25.54 -19.18
C MET A 26 18.65 -26.72 -20.07
N ARG A 27 17.79 -26.56 -21.09
CA ARG A 27 17.45 -27.60 -22.06
C ARG A 27 18.66 -28.07 -22.86
N SER A 28 19.54 -27.15 -23.22
CA SER A 28 20.79 -27.45 -23.93
C SER A 28 21.89 -28.01 -23.03
N GLY A 29 21.69 -28.08 -21.71
CA GLY A 29 22.68 -28.56 -20.73
C GLY A 29 23.89 -27.64 -20.55
N LYS A 30 23.84 -26.40 -21.08
CA LYS A 30 24.93 -25.40 -20.99
C LYS A 30 24.69 -24.34 -19.93
N ALA A 31 23.65 -24.51 -19.11
CA ALA A 31 23.30 -23.57 -18.05
C ALA A 31 24.46 -23.40 -17.05
N PRO A 32 24.90 -22.16 -16.78
CA PRO A 32 25.82 -21.87 -15.70
C PRO A 32 25.23 -22.27 -14.34
N ALA A 33 26.10 -22.71 -13.42
CA ALA A 33 25.70 -23.13 -12.07
C ALA A 33 24.86 -22.07 -11.32
N GLN A 34 25.13 -20.78 -11.55
CA GLN A 34 24.37 -19.69 -10.94
C GLN A 34 22.88 -19.72 -11.34
N ILE A 35 22.58 -20.00 -12.61
CA ILE A 35 21.20 -20.07 -13.10
C ILE A 35 20.50 -21.27 -12.47
N ILE A 36 21.16 -22.43 -12.44
CA ILE A 36 20.64 -23.66 -11.84
C ILE A 36 20.34 -23.43 -10.35
N CYS A 37 21.29 -22.89 -9.59
CA CYS A 37 21.11 -22.55 -8.18
C CYS A 37 19.96 -21.56 -7.94
N HIS A 38 19.83 -20.54 -8.80
CA HIS A 38 18.75 -19.55 -8.66
C HIS A 38 17.37 -20.20 -8.79
N TYR A 39 17.16 -21.02 -9.82
CA TYR A 39 15.87 -21.70 -10.02
C TYR A 39 15.60 -22.80 -9.00
N LEU A 40 16.63 -23.51 -8.53
CA LEU A 40 16.47 -24.45 -7.42
C LEU A 40 16.00 -23.74 -6.15
N LYS A 41 16.59 -22.59 -5.83
CA LYS A 41 16.16 -21.77 -4.68
C LYS A 41 14.71 -21.32 -4.83
N LEU A 42 14.33 -20.82 -6.01
CA LEU A 42 12.94 -20.42 -6.30
C LEU A 42 11.94 -21.58 -6.14
N GLY A 43 12.33 -22.81 -6.48
CA GLY A 43 11.47 -23.99 -6.36
C GLY A 43 11.41 -24.61 -4.96
N THR A 44 12.25 -24.18 -4.02
CA THR A 44 12.27 -24.76 -2.68
C THR A 44 11.07 -24.32 -1.83
N MET A 45 10.68 -25.17 -0.87
CA MET A 45 9.65 -24.83 0.13
C MET A 45 9.98 -23.58 0.95
N GLN A 46 11.27 -23.24 1.08
CA GLN A 46 11.70 -22.03 1.77
C GLN A 46 11.22 -20.78 1.04
N ALA A 47 11.34 -20.73 -0.29
CA ALA A 47 10.86 -19.61 -1.09
C ALA A 47 9.33 -19.46 -1.02
N GLN A 48 8.60 -20.57 -0.94
CA GLN A 48 7.14 -20.54 -0.75
C GLN A 48 6.76 -19.95 0.63
N LEU A 49 7.45 -20.38 1.67
CA LEU A 49 7.19 -19.94 3.04
C LEU A 49 7.60 -18.46 3.25
N GLU A 50 8.68 -18.01 2.61
CA GLU A 50 9.06 -16.60 2.57
C GLU A 50 8.00 -15.75 1.86
N LEU A 51 7.50 -16.21 0.73
CA LEU A 51 6.44 -15.52 -0.01
C LEU A 51 5.14 -15.44 0.78
N GLU A 52 4.79 -16.50 1.53
CA GLU A 52 3.63 -16.51 2.41
C GLU A 52 3.81 -15.55 3.60
N LYS A 53 5.00 -15.53 4.22
CA LYS A 53 5.33 -14.54 5.27
C LYS A 53 5.20 -13.11 4.75
N THR A 54 5.77 -12.80 3.59
CA THR A 54 5.67 -11.47 2.98
C THR A 54 4.21 -11.09 2.70
N ARG A 55 3.38 -12.04 2.25
CA ARG A 55 1.93 -11.80 2.08
C ARG A 55 1.22 -11.51 3.39
N GLN A 56 1.53 -12.26 4.45
CA GLN A 56 0.97 -12.03 5.78
C GLN A 56 1.41 -10.68 6.36
N GLU A 57 2.67 -10.27 6.15
CA GLU A 57 3.19 -8.96 6.57
C GLU A 57 2.49 -7.81 5.84
N VAL A 58 2.24 -7.94 4.53
CA VAL A 58 1.45 -6.97 3.76
C VAL A 58 0.03 -6.88 4.30
N ALA A 59 -0.64 -8.02 4.50
CA ALA A 59 -2.00 -8.05 5.05
C ALA A 59 -2.09 -7.44 6.46
N LEU A 60 -1.09 -7.71 7.31
CA LEU A 60 -1.00 -7.13 8.65
C LEU A 60 -0.76 -5.63 8.59
N THR A 61 0.06 -5.16 7.66
CA THR A 61 0.31 -3.73 7.45
C THR A 61 -0.96 -3.04 6.98
N GLU A 62 -1.68 -3.61 6.02
CA GLU A 62 -2.96 -3.10 5.55
C GLU A 62 -4.02 -3.06 6.67
N ALA A 63 -4.09 -4.10 7.50
CA ALA A 63 -4.99 -4.14 8.65
C ALA A 63 -4.66 -3.04 9.67
N LYS A 64 -3.37 -2.81 9.94
CA LYS A 64 -2.91 -1.71 10.80
C LYS A 64 -3.29 -0.35 10.21
N THR A 65 -3.07 -0.14 8.91
CA THR A 65 -3.47 1.11 8.23
C THR A 65 -4.97 1.34 8.34
N LYS A 66 -5.80 0.31 8.11
CA LYS A 66 -7.26 0.40 8.25
C LYS A 66 -7.70 0.69 9.69
N SER A 67 -7.01 0.12 10.68
CA SER A 67 -7.29 0.38 12.09
C SER A 67 -7.01 1.85 12.46
N ILE A 68 -5.88 2.40 12.01
CA ILE A 68 -5.53 3.80 12.22
C ILE A 68 -6.54 4.73 11.54
N GLN A 69 -6.89 4.47 10.28
CA GLN A 69 -7.90 5.25 9.55
C GLN A 69 -9.27 5.18 10.22
N SER A 70 -9.68 4.00 10.71
CA SER A 70 -10.94 3.84 11.44
C SER A 70 -10.95 4.63 12.74
N ALA A 71 -9.81 4.69 13.46
CA ALA A 71 -9.68 5.46 14.68
C ALA A 71 -9.79 6.98 14.41
N GLU A 72 -9.13 7.47 13.36
CA GLU A 72 -9.24 8.88 12.93
C GLU A 72 -10.67 9.24 12.51
N GLN A 73 -11.32 8.37 11.74
CA GLN A 73 -12.73 8.57 11.34
C GLN A 73 -13.67 8.55 12.55
N ALA A 74 -13.46 7.64 13.50
CA ALA A 74 -14.24 7.60 14.73
C ALA A 74 -14.09 8.89 15.53
N GLU A 75 -12.86 9.38 15.72
CA GLU A 75 -12.59 10.66 16.39
C GLU A 75 -13.30 11.83 15.70
N GLN A 76 -13.24 11.90 14.38
CA GLN A 76 -13.94 12.94 13.62
C GLN A 76 -15.47 12.85 13.79
N THR A 77 -16.02 11.64 13.76
CA THR A 77 -17.46 11.42 13.95
C THR A 77 -17.90 11.80 15.36
N TYR A 78 -17.10 11.50 16.38
CA TYR A 78 -17.35 11.92 17.76
C TYR A 78 -17.30 13.45 17.91
N LYS A 79 -16.32 14.13 17.31
CA LYS A 79 -16.24 15.60 17.29
C LYS A 79 -17.48 16.21 16.64
N ASN A 80 -17.84 15.74 15.45
CA ASN A 80 -19.01 16.22 14.72
C ASN A 80 -20.31 15.98 15.51
N ALA A 81 -20.45 14.82 16.17
CA ALA A 81 -21.62 14.53 17.00
C ALA A 81 -21.69 15.47 18.22
N LEU A 82 -20.57 15.70 18.92
CA LEU A 82 -20.51 16.63 20.04
C LEU A 82 -20.83 18.07 19.62
N GLU A 83 -20.36 18.52 18.45
CA GLU A 83 -20.71 19.83 17.89
C GLU A 83 -22.20 19.93 17.55
N ALA A 84 -22.77 18.90 16.92
CA ALA A 84 -24.21 18.86 16.62
C ALA A 84 -25.06 18.90 17.90
N PHE A 85 -24.67 18.18 18.96
CA PHE A 85 -25.37 18.23 20.25
C PHE A 85 -25.24 19.60 20.94
N ARG A 86 -24.09 20.29 20.81
CA ARG A 86 -23.90 21.66 21.33
C ARG A 86 -24.74 22.69 20.58
N GLY A 87 -24.86 22.56 19.25
CA GLY A 87 -25.73 23.42 18.45
C GLY A 87 -27.22 23.25 18.78
N TYR A 88 -27.65 22.03 19.07
CA TYR A 88 -29.03 21.75 19.50
C TYR A 88 -29.32 22.14 20.96
N SER A 89 -28.31 22.15 21.86
CA SER A 89 -28.50 22.54 23.26
C SER A 89 -28.66 24.05 23.49
N GLY A 90 -28.79 24.85 22.42
CA GLY A 90 -29.05 26.29 22.50
C GLY A 90 -27.88 27.11 23.03
N GLN A 91 -26.65 26.58 22.97
CA GLN A 91 -25.44 27.29 23.38
C GLN A 91 -24.73 27.89 22.16
N ASP A 92 -25.49 28.65 21.35
CA ASP A 92 -24.92 29.59 20.39
C ASP A 92 -24.81 30.95 21.09
N THR A 93 -23.92 31.01 22.08
CA THR A 93 -23.51 32.28 22.67
C THR A 93 -22.06 32.51 22.32
N GLN A 94 -21.88 33.49 21.43
CA GLN A 94 -20.77 34.44 21.44
C GLN A 94 -19.60 34.10 20.50
N ARG A 95 -19.86 34.21 19.20
CA ARG A 95 -18.89 34.70 18.21
C ARG A 95 -19.58 35.64 17.22
N GLU A 96 -20.10 36.76 17.72
CA GLU A 96 -20.40 37.96 16.91
C GLU A 96 -20.86 39.06 17.88
N SER A 97 -19.90 39.71 18.54
CA SER A 97 -20.15 40.94 19.28
C SER A 97 -18.83 41.70 19.47
N ASP A 98 -18.10 41.90 18.37
CA ASP A 98 -17.13 43.00 18.29
C ASP A 98 -17.72 44.00 17.31
N GLU A 99 -17.61 45.29 17.66
CA GLU A 99 -17.97 46.47 16.87
C GLU A 99 -19.38 47.07 17.11
N TYR A 100 -19.53 47.76 18.25
CA TYR A 100 -20.27 49.03 18.29
C TYR A 100 -19.38 50.09 18.97
N GLU A 101 -18.63 50.82 18.14
CA GLU A 101 -18.00 52.10 18.47
C GLU A 101 -19.12 53.15 18.57
N TRP A 102 -19.29 53.77 19.74
CA TRP A 102 -20.20 54.90 19.94
C TRP A 102 -19.36 56.17 20.10
N ASP A 103 -19.44 57.02 19.08
CA ASP A 103 -18.87 58.37 19.00
C ASP A 103 -19.87 59.35 19.63
N ASP A 104 -19.51 59.96 20.78
CA ASP A 104 -19.92 61.32 21.22
C ASP A 104 -19.08 61.79 22.41
#